data_AF-A0A352AZY3-F1
#
_entry.id   AF-A0A352AZY3-F1
#
_cell.length_a   1.000
_cell.length_b   1.000
_cell.length_c   1.000
_cell.angle_alpha   90.00
_cell.angle_beta   90.00
_cell.angle_gamma   90.00
#
_symmetry.space_group_name_H-M   'P 1'
#
loop_
_entity.id
_entity.type
_entity.pdbx_description
1 polymer ?
#
loop_
_entity_poly.entity_id
_entity_poly.type
_entity_poly.pdbx_seq_one_letter_code
_entity_poly.pdbx_strand_id
1 'polypeptide(L)'
;MSSRGLILFSLAGLFWGLPYFFIALALESFSTPTIVFARTFLGALVLVPYAAITGGLIKALRAWRYVALFALIEMVGPWFLITESEKHISSGLAGLLIATVPFFAVAVLAIFLKDRKALRP
;
A
#
# COMPACT_ATOMS: atom_id res chain seq x y z
N MET A 1 -26.85 3.16 2.03
CA MET A 1 -25.61 3.78 2.52
C MET A 1 -25.95 5.15 3.09
N SER A 2 -25.45 5.53 4.27
CA SER A 2 -25.66 6.89 4.81
C SER A 2 -24.86 7.90 4.00
N SER A 3 -25.29 9.17 3.94
CA SER A 3 -24.55 10.24 3.24
C SER A 3 -23.11 10.37 3.75
N ARG A 4 -22.90 10.13 5.05
CA ARG A 4 -21.58 10.05 5.68
C ARG A 4 -20.72 8.91 5.13
N GLY A 5 -21.31 7.75 4.89
CA GLY A 5 -20.61 6.60 4.31
C GLY A 5 -20.13 6.85 2.88
N LEU A 6 -20.95 7.52 2.06
CA LEU A 6 -20.55 7.91 0.69
C LEU A 6 -19.40 8.92 0.70
N ILE A 7 -19.40 9.89 1.63
CA ILE A 7 -18.31 10.85 1.77
C ILE A 7 -17.01 10.15 2.15
N LEU A 8 -17.03 9.29 3.18
CA LEU A 8 -15.84 8.56 3.62
C LEU A 8 -15.30 7.64 2.52
N PHE A 9 -16.19 6.95 1.79
CA PHE A 9 -15.81 6.11 0.66
C PHE A 9 -15.15 6.92 -0.46
N SER A 10 -15.73 8.08 -0.80
CA SER A 10 -15.19 8.97 -1.84
C SER A 10 -13.83 9.53 -1.45
N LEU A 11 -13.66 9.96 -0.19
CA LEU A 11 -12.38 10.43 0.34
C LEU A 11 -11.33 9.32 0.34
N ALA A 12 -11.70 8.11 0.76
CA ALA A 12 -10.80 6.96 0.72
C ALA A 12 -10.33 6.68 -0.71
N GLY A 13 -11.26 6.65 -1.68
CA GLY A 13 -10.94 6.46 -3.09
C GLY A 13 -10.03 7.56 -3.64
N LEU A 14 -10.29 8.83 -3.28
CA LEU A 14 -9.47 9.94 -3.71
C LEU A 14 -8.06 9.87 -3.11
N PHE A 15 -7.94 9.70 -1.79
CA PHE A 15 -6.63 9.64 -1.13
C PHE A 15 -5.79 8.42 -1.54
N TRP A 16 -6.42 7.29 -1.85
CA TRP A 16 -5.71 6.11 -2.35
C TRP A 16 -5.45 6.15 -3.85
N GLY A 17 -6.26 6.87 -4.64
CA GLY A 17 -6.08 7.00 -6.08
C GLY A 17 -5.07 8.06 -6.50
N LEU A 18 -5.05 9.21 -5.81
CA LEU A 18 -4.16 10.35 -6.09
C LEU A 18 -2.67 9.97 -6.19
N PRO A 19 -2.12 9.09 -5.32
CA PRO A 19 -0.73 8.68 -5.40
C PRO A 19 -0.34 8.08 -6.75
N TYR A 20 -1.20 7.29 -7.40
CA TYR A 20 -0.90 6.68 -8.70
C TYR A 20 -0.79 7.74 -9.81
N PHE A 21 -1.61 8.79 -9.75
CA PHE A 21 -1.44 9.92 -10.66
C PHE A 21 -0.07 10.59 -10.49
N PHE A 22 0.36 10.83 -9.24
CA PHE A 22 1.67 11.44 -8.98
C PHE A 22 2.85 10.51 -9.27
N ILE A 23 2.68 9.20 -9.17
CA ILE A 23 3.71 8.22 -9.56
C ILE A 23 3.91 8.27 -11.07
N ALA A 24 2.84 8.20 -11.86
CA ALA A 24 2.91 8.34 -13.31
C ALA A 24 3.61 9.64 -13.72
N LEU A 25 3.28 10.77 -13.07
CA LEU A 25 3.95 12.05 -13.31
C LEU A 25 5.44 12.01 -12.92
N ALA A 26 5.79 11.40 -11.79
CA ALA A 26 7.17 11.30 -11.33
C ALA A 26 8.03 10.39 -12.23
N LEU A 27 7.43 9.35 -12.83
CA LEU A 27 8.10 8.43 -13.75
C LEU A 27 8.59 9.11 -15.04
N GLU A 28 8.08 10.31 -15.38
CA GLU A 28 8.59 11.10 -16.51
C GLU A 28 10.03 11.59 -16.27
N SER A 29 10.43 11.77 -15.01
CA SER A 29 11.73 12.36 -14.64
C SER A 29 12.58 11.45 -13.76
N PHE A 30 12.00 10.44 -13.11
CA PHE A 30 12.69 9.61 -12.13
C PHE A 30 12.50 8.11 -12.41
N SER A 31 13.50 7.32 -12.04
CA SER A 31 13.42 5.86 -12.12
C SER A 31 12.52 5.30 -11.00
N THR A 32 11.91 4.12 -11.24
CA THR A 32 11.11 3.39 -10.24
C THR A 32 11.82 3.23 -8.90
N PRO A 33 13.08 2.74 -8.82
CA PRO A 33 13.78 2.63 -7.54
C PRO A 33 13.91 3.96 -6.81
N THR A 34 14.13 5.07 -7.54
CA THR A 34 14.25 6.40 -6.95
C THR A 34 12.94 6.86 -6.32
N ILE A 35 11.82 6.68 -7.01
CA ILE A 35 10.48 7.06 -6.51
C ILE A 35 10.13 6.24 -5.27
N VAL A 36 10.33 4.91 -5.33
CA VAL A 36 10.07 4.02 -4.19
C VAL A 36 10.94 4.41 -3.01
N PHE A 37 12.25 4.59 -3.22
CA PHE A 37 13.18 5.00 -2.18
C PHE A 37 12.79 6.33 -1.54
N ALA A 38 12.50 7.36 -2.34
CA ALA A 38 12.14 8.68 -1.83
C ALA A 38 10.89 8.63 -0.95
N ARG A 39 9.84 7.93 -1.40
CA ARG A 39 8.60 7.76 -0.63
C ARG A 39 8.83 7.03 0.70
N THR A 40 9.57 5.93 0.66
CA THR A 40 9.86 5.15 1.87
C THR A 40 10.78 5.92 2.83
N PHE A 41 11.76 6.65 2.31
CA PHE A 41 12.67 7.47 3.09
C PHE A 41 11.94 8.61 3.80
N LEU A 42 11.06 9.34 3.11
CA LEU A 42 10.23 10.38 3.72
C LEU A 42 9.31 9.80 4.81
N GLY A 43 8.69 8.65 4.55
CA GLY A 43 7.91 7.94 5.56
C GLY A 43 8.74 7.55 6.78
N ALA A 44 9.97 7.06 6.57
CA ALA A 44 10.89 6.68 7.63
C ALA A 44 11.32 7.90 8.48
N LEU A 45 11.59 9.05 7.86
CA LEU A 45 11.92 10.28 8.58
C LEU A 45 10.83 10.74 9.54
N VAL A 46 9.56 10.41 9.27
CA VAL A 46 8.44 10.73 10.16
C VAL A 46 8.22 9.62 11.18
N LEU A 47 8.19 8.36 10.73
CA LEU A 47 7.81 7.23 11.57
C LEU A 47 8.91 6.79 12.54
N VAL A 48 10.19 6.93 12.19
CA VAL A 48 11.30 6.53 13.07
C VAL A 48 11.38 7.42 14.33
N PRO A 49 11.36 8.77 14.22
CA PRO A 49 11.29 9.62 15.41
C PRO A 49 10.03 9.36 16.24
N TYR A 50 8.87 9.19 15.59
CA TYR A 50 7.63 8.87 16.28
C TYR A 50 7.72 7.55 17.06
N ALA A 51 8.29 6.51 16.44
CA ALA A 51 8.53 5.22 17.10
C ALA A 51 9.55 5.32 18.24
N ALA A 52 10.53 6.23 18.15
CA ALA A 52 11.48 6.48 19.22
C ALA A 52 10.79 7.12 20.44
N ILE A 53 9.97 8.16 20.21
CA ILE A 53 9.25 8.88 21.26
C ILE A 53 8.23 7.98 21.98
N THR A 54 7.57 7.09 21.24
CA THR A 54 6.55 6.16 21.78
C THR A 54 7.15 4.87 22.36
N GLY A 55 8.48 4.69 22.31
CA GLY A 55 9.16 3.47 22.78
C GLY A 55 8.98 2.24 21.88
N GLY A 56 8.37 2.39 20.70
CA GLY A 56 8.18 1.32 19.71
C GLY A 56 9.49 0.91 19.01
N LEU A 57 10.47 1.81 18.90
CA LEU A 57 11.70 1.58 18.15
C LEU A 57 12.52 0.41 18.70
N ILE A 58 12.67 0.30 20.02
CA ILE A 58 13.44 -0.79 20.66
C ILE A 58 12.79 -2.16 20.38
N LYS A 59 11.46 -2.22 20.39
CA LYS A 59 10.71 -3.45 20.08
C LYS A 59 10.91 -3.86 18.62
N ALA A 60 10.82 -2.89 17.71
CA ALA A 60 11.05 -3.12 16.28
C ALA A 60 12.48 -3.61 16.00
N LEU A 61 13.49 -3.01 16.62
CA LEU A 61 14.89 -3.43 16.48
C LEU A 61 15.14 -4.84 17.05
N ARG A 62 14.49 -5.21 18.16
CA ARG A 62 14.59 -6.57 18.69
C ARG A 62 13.99 -7.62 17.74
N ALA A 63 12.97 -7.24 16.99
CA ALA A 63 12.30 -8.09 16.00
C ALA A 63 12.74 -7.79 14.55
N TRP A 64 13.94 -7.21 14.34
CA TRP A 64 14.35 -6.65 13.05
C TRP A 64 14.22 -7.61 11.86
N ARG A 65 14.43 -8.93 12.06
CA ARG A 65 14.28 -9.93 10.99
C ARG A 65 12.84 -10.02 10.50
N TYR A 66 11.87 -10.01 11.42
CA TYR A 66 10.45 -10.02 11.08
C TYR A 66 10.01 -8.69 10.47
N VAL A 67 10.53 -7.57 11.00
CA VAL A 67 10.28 -6.23 10.44
C VAL A 67 10.82 -6.15 9.01
N ALA A 68 12.04 -6.63 8.78
CA ALA A 68 12.66 -6.65 7.46
C ALA A 68 11.92 -7.58 6.49
N LEU A 69 11.51 -8.77 6.94
CA LEU A 69 10.75 -9.72 6.12
C LEU A 69 9.39 -9.13 5.72
N PHE A 70 8.68 -8.54 6.69
CA PHE A 70 7.42 -7.84 6.44
C PHE A 70 7.62 -6.70 5.45
N ALA A 71 8.63 -5.85 5.67
CA ALA A 71 8.95 -4.75 4.78
C ALA A 71 9.29 -5.22 3.36
N LEU A 72 10.03 -6.31 3.19
CA LEU A 72 10.38 -6.82 1.86
C LEU A 72 9.16 -7.39 1.12
N ILE A 73 8.36 -8.22 1.81
CA ILE A 73 7.25 -8.95 1.18
C ILE A 73 6.04 -8.07 0.98
N GLU A 74 5.67 -7.28 1.98
CA GLU A 74 4.39 -6.56 1.97
C GLU A 74 4.56 -5.12 1.49
N MET A 75 5.73 -4.51 1.73
CA MET A 75 6.01 -3.16 1.24
C MET A 75 6.79 -3.19 -0.08
N VAL A 76 8.07 -3.58 -0.08
CA VAL A 76 8.96 -3.41 -1.24
C VAL A 76 8.43 -4.13 -2.48
N GLY A 77 8.06 -5.40 -2.37
CA GLY A 77 7.56 -6.19 -3.49
C GLY A 77 6.35 -5.55 -4.19
N PRO A 78 5.20 -5.40 -3.51
CA PRO A 78 3.98 -4.86 -4.11
C PRO A 78 4.16 -3.43 -4.62
N TRP A 79 4.77 -2.54 -3.83
CA TRP A 79 4.92 -1.14 -4.23
C TRP A 79 5.88 -0.98 -5.42
N PHE A 80 6.94 -1.79 -5.50
CA PHE A 80 7.80 -1.82 -6.68
C PHE A 80 7.04 -2.31 -7.91
N LEU A 81 6.33 -3.43 -7.80
CA LEU A 81 5.55 -4.00 -8.91
C LEU A 81 4.48 -3.04 -9.43
N ILE A 82 3.77 -2.36 -8.52
CA ILE A 82 2.75 -1.37 -8.90
C ILE A 82 3.42 -0.20 -9.64
N THR A 83 4.48 0.38 -9.07
CA THR A 83 5.18 1.51 -9.68
C THR A 83 5.78 1.14 -11.04
N GLU A 84 6.35 -0.06 -11.18
CA GLU A 84 6.89 -0.53 -12.45
C GLU A 84 5.79 -0.79 -13.48
N SER A 85 4.63 -1.29 -13.05
CA SER A 85 3.51 -1.55 -13.95
C SER A 85 2.99 -0.27 -14.60
N GLU A 86 3.02 0.86 -13.90
CA GLU A 86 2.60 2.17 -14.44
C GLU A 86 3.45 2.66 -15.63
N LYS A 87 4.61 2.07 -15.90
CA LYS A 87 5.34 2.32 -17.16
C LYS A 87 4.65 1.69 -18.37
N HIS A 88 3.80 0.68 -18.15
CA HIS A 88 3.14 -0.11 -19.18
C HIS A 88 1.62 0.07 -19.21
N ILE A 89 1.03 0.54 -18.12
CA ILE A 89 -0.41 0.79 -18.00
C ILE A 89 -0.68 2.20 -17.49
N SER A 90 -1.85 2.77 -17.83
CA SER A 90 -2.24 4.05 -17.28
C SER A 90 -2.49 3.97 -15.77
N SER A 91 -2.24 5.05 -15.04
CA SER A 91 -2.53 5.16 -13.61
C SER A 91 -4.00 4.90 -13.27
N GLY A 92 -4.92 5.25 -14.18
CA GLY A 92 -6.34 4.91 -14.07
C GLY A 92 -6.60 3.39 -14.10
N LEU A 93 -5.93 2.67 -15.01
CA LEU A 93 -6.02 1.21 -15.06
C LEU A 93 -5.35 0.55 -13.86
N ALA A 94 -4.18 1.05 -13.43
CA ALA A 94 -3.50 0.59 -12.22
C ALA A 94 -4.41 0.72 -10.99
N GLY A 95 -5.01 1.90 -10.79
CA GLY A 95 -5.96 2.15 -9.71
C GLY A 95 -7.19 1.26 -9.77
N LEU A 96 -7.75 1.04 -10.98
CA LEU A 96 -8.90 0.14 -11.18
C LEU A 96 -8.56 -1.31 -10.82
N LEU A 97 -7.39 -1.81 -11.21
CA LEU A 97 -6.94 -3.15 -10.86
C LEU A 97 -6.74 -3.29 -9.35
N ILE A 98 -6.18 -2.27 -8.70
CA ILE A 98 -6.00 -2.27 -7.23
C ILE A 98 -7.35 -2.25 -6.50
N ALA A 99 -8.36 -1.58 -7.05
CA ALA A 99 -9.72 -1.61 -6.49
C ALA A 99 -10.32 -3.03 -6.45
N THR A 100 -9.77 -3.99 -7.21
CA THR A 100 -10.20 -5.40 -7.18
C THR A 100 -9.53 -6.24 -6.09
N VAL A 101 -8.50 -5.73 -5.41
CA VAL A 101 -7.78 -6.44 -4.32
C VAL A 101 -8.71 -7.05 -3.25
N PRO A 102 -9.80 -6.39 -2.80
CA PRO A 102 -10.73 -6.98 -1.84
C PRO A 102 -11.36 -8.29 -2.33
N PHE A 103 -11.62 -8.44 -3.64
CA PHE A 103 -12.17 -9.67 -4.20
C PHE A 103 -11.16 -10.82 -4.10
N PHE A 104 -9.89 -10.55 -4.40
CA PHE A 104 -8.81 -11.52 -4.22
C PHE A 104 -8.62 -11.87 -2.74
N ALA A 105 -8.70 -10.89 -1.84
CA ALA A 105 -8.60 -11.13 -0.40
C ALA A 105 -9.71 -12.09 0.08
N VAL A 106 -10.96 -11.86 -0.33
CA VAL A 106 -12.10 -12.75 -0.02
C VAL A 106 -11.88 -14.14 -0.62
N ALA A 107 -11.44 -14.24 -1.88
CA ALA A 107 -11.16 -15.52 -2.52
C ALA A 107 -10.07 -16.30 -1.78
N VAL A 108 -8.97 -15.64 -1.41
CA VAL A 108 -7.87 -16.27 -0.68
C VAL A 108 -8.32 -16.75 0.70
N LEU A 109 -9.06 -15.91 1.45
CA LEU A 109 -9.61 -16.27 2.76
C LEU A 109 -10.55 -17.47 2.69
N ALA A 110 -11.46 -17.47 1.70
CA ALA A 110 -12.45 -18.51 1.54
C ALA A 110 -11.85 -19.85 1.08
N ILE A 111 -10.84 -19.81 0.20
CA ILE A 111 -10.27 -21.01 -0.44
C ILE A 111 -9.14 -21.60 0.41
N PHE A 112 -8.15 -20.78 0.78
CA PHE A 112 -6.93 -21.27 1.43
C PHE A 112 -7.05 -21.33 2.94
N LEU A 113 -7.68 -20.32 3.56
CA LEU A 113 -7.85 -20.24 5.01
C LEU A 113 -9.15 -20.92 5.49
N LYS A 114 -9.99 -21.38 4.55
CA LYS A 114 -11.32 -21.98 4.79
C LYS A 114 -12.21 -21.13 5.71
N ASP A 115 -11.94 -19.83 5.80
CA ASP A 115 -12.73 -18.91 6.60
C ASP A 115 -13.92 -18.39 5.79
N ARG A 116 -15.05 -19.08 5.94
CA ARG A 116 -16.31 -18.76 5.23
C ARG A 116 -17.02 -17.53 5.80
N LYS A 117 -16.54 -16.93 6.90
CA LYS A 117 -17.20 -15.74 7.49
C LYS A 117 -17.13 -14.53 6.57
N ALA A 118 -16.07 -14.41 5.78
CA ALA A 118 -15.89 -13.35 4.79
C ALA A 118 -16.87 -13.42 3.60
N LEU A 119 -17.61 -14.52 3.43
CA LEU A 119 -18.63 -14.70 2.39
C LEU A 119 -20.05 -14.32 2.85
N ARG A 120 -20.21 -13.95 4.13
CA ARG A 120 -21.50 -13.54 4.68
C ARG A 120 -21.65 -12.02 4.54
N PRO A 121 -22.80 -11.54 4.04
CA PRO A 121 -23.07 -10.11 3.87
C PRO A 121 -23.14 -9.36 5.20
#